data_AF-A0A2V7HW66-F1
#
_entry.id   AF-A0A2V7HW66-F1
#
_cell.length_a   1.000
_cell.length_b   1.000
_cell.length_c   1.000
_cell.angle_alpha   90.00
_cell.angle_beta   90.00
_cell.angle_gamma   90.00
#
_symmetry.space_group_name_H-M   'P 1'
#
loop_
_entity.id
_entity.type
_entity.pdbx_description
1 polymer ?
#
loop_
_entity_poly.entity_id
_entity_poly.type
_entity_poly.pdbx_seq_one_letter_code
_entity_poly.pdbx_strand_id
1 'polypeptide(L)'
;MTSSPVALESPRRAPSAASDVRIIAVVCVGHFLSHFYSLVLPPLFPLLRVELGVSYAALGGLITASAAASAISQPVSGFLVDRFGPRSILAAGLALLGTAIALAGVAPSYWALVAVMPLAGLGNGVFHPADYSIFNARVDPRRLGRAYGAHSMSGSLGWVLAPVVVGSLTVAFGWRVAVTSVGAAGVVTALFLSRQRALDAG
;
A
#
# COMPACT_ATOMS: atom_id res chain seq x y z
N MET A 1 -40.11 38.70 16.17
CA MET A 1 -39.64 37.60 15.30
C MET A 1 -38.57 38.16 14.38
N THR A 2 -37.31 38.11 14.78
CA THR A 2 -36.16 38.56 13.97
C THR A 2 -35.63 37.36 13.19
N SER A 3 -35.80 37.36 11.87
CA SER A 3 -35.23 36.35 10.99
C SER A 3 -33.72 36.54 10.93
N SER A 4 -32.95 35.62 11.52
CA SER A 4 -31.50 35.58 11.34
C SER A 4 -31.15 35.42 9.86
N PRO A 5 -30.18 36.17 9.32
CA PRO A 5 -29.76 36.00 7.94
C PRO A 5 -29.11 34.62 7.75
N VAL A 6 -29.61 33.87 6.78
CA VAL A 6 -28.98 32.64 6.29
C VAL A 6 -27.60 33.03 5.75
N ALA A 7 -26.53 32.66 6.47
CA ALA A 7 -25.17 32.87 6.00
C ALA A 7 -24.99 32.07 4.70
N LEU A 8 -24.74 32.78 3.59
CA LEU A 8 -24.42 32.18 2.31
C LEU A 8 -23.12 31.40 2.44
N GLU A 9 -23.23 30.09 2.44
CA GLU A 9 -22.08 29.20 2.49
C GLU A 9 -21.22 29.45 1.24
N SER A 10 -19.96 29.84 1.47
CA SER A 10 -19.03 30.17 0.38
C SER A 10 -18.92 28.98 -0.60
N PRO A 11 -19.00 29.19 -1.93
CA PRO A 11 -18.98 28.09 -2.88
C PRO A 11 -17.71 27.25 -2.70
N ARG A 12 -17.87 25.93 -2.49
CA ARG A 12 -16.73 24.99 -2.47
C ARG A 12 -15.95 25.20 -3.76
N ARG A 13 -14.67 25.53 -3.64
CA ARG A 13 -13.78 25.78 -4.77
C ARG A 13 -13.82 24.56 -5.70
N ALA A 14 -14.18 24.75 -6.97
CA ALA A 14 -14.25 23.66 -7.93
C ALA A 14 -12.89 22.91 -7.99
N PRO A 15 -12.89 21.57 -8.06
CA PRO A 15 -11.65 20.80 -8.13
C PRO A 15 -10.82 21.25 -9.34
N SER A 16 -9.60 21.70 -9.10
CA SER A 16 -8.68 22.11 -10.17
C SER A 16 -7.92 20.89 -10.70
N ALA A 17 -7.57 20.90 -11.98
CA ALA A 17 -6.77 19.83 -12.59
C ALA A 17 -5.44 19.58 -11.83
N ALA A 18 -4.83 20.62 -11.28
CA ALA A 18 -3.62 20.50 -10.46
C ALA A 18 -3.87 19.76 -9.12
N SER A 19 -5.05 19.96 -8.50
CA SER A 19 -5.44 19.23 -7.30
C SER A 19 -5.62 17.74 -7.59
N ASP A 20 -6.31 17.42 -8.69
CA ASP A 20 -6.56 16.03 -9.09
C ASP A 20 -5.24 15.31 -9.40
N VAL A 21 -4.33 15.94 -10.14
CA VAL A 21 -3.00 15.38 -10.44
C VAL A 21 -2.24 15.07 -9.15
N ARG A 22 -2.28 15.97 -8.15
CA ARG A 22 -1.65 15.73 -6.86
C ARG A 22 -2.26 14.54 -6.13
N ILE A 23 -3.59 14.45 -6.08
CA ILE A 23 -4.30 13.33 -5.43
C ILE A 23 -3.94 12.01 -6.11
N ILE A 24 -4.02 11.96 -7.44
CA ILE A 24 -3.68 10.79 -8.24
C ILE A 24 -2.23 10.37 -7.98
N ALA A 25 -1.28 11.30 -8.04
CA ALA A 25 0.13 11.00 -7.81
C ALA A 25 0.39 10.41 -6.43
N VAL A 26 -0.21 10.99 -5.37
CA VAL A 26 -0.02 10.50 -4.00
C VAL A 26 -0.61 9.10 -3.81
N VAL A 27 -1.82 8.85 -4.33
CA VAL A 27 -2.44 7.52 -4.29
C VAL A 27 -1.61 6.50 -5.08
N CYS A 28 -1.13 6.86 -6.27
CA CYS A 28 -0.29 5.99 -7.09
C CYS A 28 1.03 5.60 -6.40
N VAL A 29 1.62 6.46 -5.57
CA VAL A 29 2.82 6.10 -4.78
C VAL A 29 2.49 5.01 -3.76
N GLY A 30 1.36 5.13 -3.05
CA GLY A 30 0.91 4.09 -2.13
C GLY A 30 0.64 2.77 -2.85
N HIS A 31 -0.10 2.83 -3.96
CA HIS A 31 -0.45 1.65 -4.75
C HIS A 31 0.77 0.97 -5.39
N PHE A 32 1.72 1.75 -5.90
CA PHE A 32 3.02 1.25 -6.35
C PHE A 32 3.70 0.42 -5.27
N LEU A 33 3.80 0.93 -4.03
CA LEU A 33 4.43 0.20 -2.93
C LEU A 33 3.66 -1.05 -2.52
N SER A 34 2.32 -0.98 -2.53
CA SER A 34 1.44 -2.12 -2.31
C SER A 34 1.80 -3.31 -3.22
N HIS A 35 1.91 -3.06 -4.53
CA HIS A 35 2.25 -4.08 -5.52
C HIS A 35 3.73 -4.45 -5.52
N PHE A 36 4.62 -3.48 -5.30
CA PHE A 36 6.05 -3.72 -5.14
C PHE A 36 6.31 -4.75 -4.02
N TYR A 37 5.66 -4.59 -2.86
CA TYR A 37 5.84 -5.49 -1.74
C TYR A 37 5.32 -6.91 -1.97
N SER A 38 4.37 -7.11 -2.89
CA SER A 38 3.90 -8.44 -3.27
C SER A 38 5.00 -9.30 -3.91
N LEU A 39 5.99 -8.65 -4.53
CA LEU A 39 7.10 -9.31 -5.24
C LEU A 39 8.47 -9.12 -4.58
N VAL A 40 8.52 -8.74 -3.29
CA VAL A 40 9.80 -8.66 -2.57
C VAL A 40 10.40 -10.04 -2.27
N LEU A 41 9.58 -11.00 -1.78
CA LEU A 41 10.08 -12.34 -1.43
C LEU A 41 10.15 -13.34 -2.60
N PRO A 42 9.19 -13.40 -3.55
CA PRO A 42 9.19 -14.42 -4.61
C PRO A 42 10.50 -14.55 -5.41
N PRO A 43 11.17 -13.46 -5.82
CA PRO A 43 12.46 -13.55 -6.52
C PRO A 43 13.58 -14.19 -5.69
N LEU A 44 13.43 -14.18 -4.36
CA LEU A 44 14.40 -14.72 -3.40
C LEU A 44 14.13 -16.19 -3.06
N PHE A 45 13.07 -16.81 -3.58
CA PHE A 45 12.68 -18.16 -3.21
C PHE A 45 13.78 -19.21 -3.37
N PRO A 46 14.59 -19.23 -4.45
CA PRO A 46 15.69 -20.19 -4.55
C PRO A 46 16.68 -20.07 -3.39
N LEU A 47 16.97 -18.85 -2.94
CA LEU A 47 17.84 -18.57 -1.80
C LEU A 47 17.18 -18.97 -0.47
N LEU A 48 15.96 -18.49 -0.24
CA LEU A 48 15.22 -18.75 1.01
C LEU A 48 14.97 -20.24 1.24
N ARG A 49 14.74 -20.99 0.16
CA ARG A 49 14.59 -22.45 0.20
C ARG A 49 15.81 -23.12 0.82
N VAL A 50 17.01 -22.72 0.38
CA VAL A 50 18.28 -23.28 0.85
C VAL A 50 18.59 -22.82 2.26
N GLU A 51 18.46 -21.51 2.55
CA GLU A 51 18.79 -20.96 3.87
C GLU A 51 17.85 -21.45 4.97
N LEU A 52 16.55 -21.58 4.69
CA LEU A 52 15.55 -21.99 5.67
C LEU A 52 15.26 -23.49 5.66
N GLY A 53 15.83 -24.25 4.71
CA GLY A 53 15.63 -25.70 4.61
C GLY A 53 14.19 -26.12 4.30
N VAL A 54 13.45 -25.31 3.54
CA VAL A 54 12.02 -25.54 3.23
C VAL A 54 11.78 -25.87 1.77
N SER A 55 10.54 -26.21 1.39
CA SER A 55 10.15 -26.45 0.00
C SER A 55 9.63 -25.18 -0.69
N TYR A 56 9.59 -25.17 -2.02
CA TYR A 56 8.90 -24.10 -2.76
C TYR A 56 7.41 -24.03 -2.43
N ALA A 57 6.77 -25.17 -2.13
CA ALA A 57 5.38 -25.21 -1.70
C ALA A 57 5.18 -24.46 -0.37
N ALA A 58 6.10 -24.62 0.59
CA ALA A 58 6.07 -23.88 1.84
C ALA A 58 6.21 -22.37 1.62
N LEU A 59 7.17 -21.94 0.78
CA LEU A 59 7.34 -20.53 0.43
C LEU A 59 6.13 -19.96 -0.33
N GLY A 60 5.52 -20.74 -1.23
CA GLY A 60 4.26 -20.38 -1.89
C GLY A 60 3.12 -20.19 -0.87
N GLY A 61 3.08 -21.04 0.18
CA GLY A 61 2.14 -20.91 1.29
C GLY A 61 2.20 -19.57 2.00
N LEU A 62 3.39 -18.96 2.15
CA LEU A 62 3.55 -17.61 2.70
C LEU A 62 2.82 -16.55 1.87
N ILE A 63 2.98 -16.61 0.54
CA ILE A 63 2.35 -15.68 -0.40
C ILE A 63 0.85 -15.89 -0.42
N THR A 64 0.40 -17.14 -0.41
CA THR A 64 -1.02 -17.49 -0.32
C THR A 64 -1.64 -16.96 0.97
N ALA A 65 -0.97 -17.12 2.12
CA ALA A 65 -1.46 -16.60 3.39
C ALA A 65 -1.56 -15.07 3.39
N SER A 66 -0.57 -14.38 2.84
CA SER A 66 -0.61 -12.92 2.65
C SER A 66 -1.75 -12.50 1.71
N ALA A 67 -1.93 -13.18 0.58
CA ALA A 67 -2.99 -12.88 -0.38
C ALA A 67 -4.38 -13.12 0.22
N ALA A 68 -4.57 -14.22 0.95
CA ALA A 68 -5.81 -14.53 1.64
C ALA A 68 -6.13 -13.48 2.72
N ALA A 69 -5.14 -13.08 3.53
CA ALA A 69 -5.31 -12.03 4.51
C ALA A 69 -5.68 -10.68 3.86
N SER A 70 -5.05 -10.33 2.74
CA SER A 70 -5.43 -9.14 1.96
C SER A 70 -6.88 -9.22 1.48
N ALA A 71 -7.26 -10.33 0.83
CA ALA A 71 -8.61 -10.52 0.31
C ALA A 71 -9.70 -10.46 1.41
N ILE A 72 -9.46 -11.10 2.56
CA ILE A 72 -10.39 -11.10 3.69
C ILE A 72 -10.50 -9.71 4.33
N SER A 73 -9.40 -8.95 4.40
CA SER A 73 -9.39 -7.64 5.04
C SER A 73 -9.98 -6.53 4.17
N GLN A 74 -10.04 -6.69 2.85
CA GLN A 74 -10.57 -5.66 1.93
C GLN A 74 -11.99 -5.19 2.29
N PRO A 75 -13.00 -6.07 2.47
CA PRO A 75 -14.34 -5.62 2.88
C PRO A 75 -14.34 -4.88 4.22
N VAL A 76 -13.58 -5.37 5.21
CA VAL A 76 -13.46 -4.73 6.53
C VAL A 76 -12.81 -3.35 6.40
N SER A 77 -11.79 -3.23 5.56
CA SER A 77 -11.10 -1.97 5.33
C SER A 77 -12.01 -0.92 4.69
N GLY A 78 -12.99 -1.31 3.87
CA GLY A 78 -14.00 -0.38 3.36
C GLY A 78 -14.78 0.31 4.49
N PHE A 79 -15.28 -0.46 5.45
CA PHE A 79 -15.95 0.10 6.64
C PHE A 79 -15.02 0.97 7.49
N LEU A 80 -13.75 0.58 7.61
CA LEU A 80 -12.75 1.37 8.34
C LEU A 80 -12.45 2.70 7.62
N VAL A 81 -12.39 2.69 6.28
CA VAL A 81 -12.22 3.89 5.46
C VAL A 81 -13.38 4.85 5.66
N ASP A 82 -14.61 4.35 5.64
CA ASP A 82 -15.80 5.17 5.86
C ASP A 82 -15.84 5.77 7.27
N ARG A 83 -15.35 5.03 8.27
CA ARG A 83 -15.36 5.46 9.68
C ARG A 83 -14.21 6.39 10.08
N PHE A 84 -12.99 6.09 9.62
CA PHE A 84 -11.75 6.74 10.07
C PHE A 84 -11.09 7.61 8.99
N GLY A 85 -11.64 7.60 7.78
CA GLY A 85 -11.15 8.34 6.62
C GLY A 85 -10.07 7.58 5.85
N PRO A 86 -10.02 7.70 4.51
CA PRO A 86 -9.14 6.90 3.68
C PRO A 86 -7.65 7.21 3.90
N ARG A 87 -7.28 8.47 4.21
CA ARG A 87 -5.89 8.85 4.48
C ARG A 87 -5.29 8.08 5.67
N SER A 88 -6.01 8.04 6.78
CA SER A 88 -5.53 7.43 8.02
C SER A 88 -5.34 5.92 7.83
N ILE A 89 -6.32 5.29 7.16
CA ILE A 89 -6.31 3.87 6.85
C ILE A 89 -5.21 3.50 5.86
N LEU A 90 -4.97 4.29 4.80
CA LEU A 90 -3.84 4.09 3.88
C LEU A 90 -2.49 4.18 4.58
N ALA A 91 -2.30 5.21 5.41
CA ALA A 91 -1.06 5.37 6.14
C ALA A 91 -0.83 4.22 7.13
N ALA A 92 -1.87 3.79 7.84
CA ALA A 92 -1.80 2.66 8.76
C ALA A 92 -1.49 1.34 8.03
N GLY A 93 -2.17 1.06 6.92
CA GLY A 93 -1.93 -0.14 6.12
C GLY A 93 -0.54 -0.16 5.49
N LEU A 94 -0.06 0.96 4.95
CA LEU A 94 1.32 1.03 4.44
C LEU A 94 2.37 0.89 5.55
N ALA A 95 2.14 1.45 6.73
CA ALA A 95 3.02 1.27 7.88
C ALA A 95 3.07 -0.20 8.30
N LEU A 96 1.91 -0.87 8.39
CA LEU A 96 1.83 -2.30 8.71
C LEU A 96 2.53 -3.15 7.65
N LEU A 97 2.25 -2.90 6.37
CA LEU A 97 2.85 -3.61 5.25
C LEU A 97 4.38 -3.43 5.22
N GLY A 98 4.87 -2.20 5.27
CA GLY A 98 6.30 -1.90 5.29
C GLY A 98 7.00 -2.52 6.51
N THR A 99 6.38 -2.45 7.69
CA THR A 99 6.92 -3.08 8.90
C THR A 99 6.97 -4.60 8.79
N ALA A 100 5.90 -5.23 8.27
CA ALA A 100 5.88 -6.67 8.07
C ALA A 100 6.96 -7.12 7.07
N ILE A 101 7.16 -6.40 5.97
CA ILE A 101 8.25 -6.67 5.04
C ILE A 101 9.61 -6.47 5.71
N ALA A 102 9.78 -5.43 6.54
CA ALA A 102 11.03 -5.20 7.25
C ALA A 102 11.36 -6.34 8.22
N LEU A 103 10.34 -6.82 8.95
CA LEU A 103 10.42 -7.97 9.85
C LEU A 103 10.72 -9.27 9.10
N ALA A 104 10.22 -9.43 7.88
CA ALA A 104 10.54 -10.60 7.05
C ALA A 104 12.04 -10.69 6.72
N GLY A 105 12.73 -9.56 6.52
CA GLY A 105 14.18 -9.54 6.26
C GLY A 105 15.03 -9.97 7.48
N VAL A 106 14.53 -9.75 8.69
CA VAL A 106 15.19 -10.17 9.94
C VAL A 106 14.63 -11.48 10.51
N ALA A 107 13.69 -12.14 9.81
CA ALA A 107 13.07 -13.36 10.28
C ALA A 107 14.12 -14.49 10.45
N PRO A 108 14.24 -15.11 11.63
CA PRO A 108 15.25 -16.14 11.88
C PRO A 108 14.85 -17.52 11.32
N SER A 109 13.58 -17.71 10.95
CA SER A 109 13.06 -19.01 10.52
C SER A 109 11.87 -18.87 9.59
N TYR A 110 11.52 -19.96 8.91
CA TYR A 110 10.29 -20.07 8.12
C TYR A 110 9.04 -19.77 8.95
N TRP A 111 8.96 -20.27 10.19
CA TRP A 111 7.79 -20.06 11.03
C TRP A 111 7.61 -18.60 11.46
N ALA A 112 8.71 -17.85 11.60
CA ALA A 112 8.63 -16.40 11.79
C ALA A 112 8.03 -15.70 10.55
N LEU A 113 8.39 -16.15 9.34
CA LEU A 113 7.75 -15.65 8.11
C LEU A 113 6.27 -16.02 8.03
N VAL A 114 5.88 -17.22 8.46
CA VAL A 114 4.46 -17.64 8.53
C VAL A 114 3.64 -16.71 9.43
N ALA A 115 4.21 -16.22 10.53
CA ALA A 115 3.54 -15.27 11.41
C ALA A 115 3.48 -13.85 10.83
N VAL A 116 4.52 -13.42 10.12
CA VAL A 116 4.68 -12.04 9.63
C VAL A 116 3.95 -11.80 8.29
N MET A 117 3.95 -12.76 7.37
CA MET A 117 3.39 -12.58 6.03
C MET A 117 1.87 -12.31 5.99
N PRO A 118 1.04 -12.90 6.86
CA PRO A 118 -0.36 -12.48 7.00
C PRO A 118 -0.51 -11.00 7.36
N LEU A 119 0.39 -10.44 8.18
CA LEU A 119 0.37 -9.01 8.54
C LEU A 119 0.64 -8.12 7.32
N ALA A 120 1.57 -8.54 6.45
CA ALA A 120 1.80 -7.88 5.17
C ALA A 120 0.51 -7.89 4.33
N GLY A 121 -0.18 -9.03 4.26
CA GLY A 121 -1.49 -9.16 3.62
C GLY A 121 -2.54 -8.21 4.17
N LEU A 122 -2.72 -8.15 5.49
CA LEU A 122 -3.66 -7.23 6.15
C LEU A 122 -3.33 -5.76 5.85
N GLY A 123 -2.05 -5.39 5.88
CA GLY A 123 -1.61 -4.05 5.52
C GLY A 123 -1.89 -3.72 4.04
N ASN A 124 -1.74 -4.70 3.16
CA ASN A 124 -2.00 -4.58 1.73
C ASN A 124 -3.50 -4.49 1.36
N GLY A 125 -4.38 -5.11 2.15
CA GLY A 125 -5.81 -5.16 1.83
C GLY A 125 -6.51 -3.80 1.91
N VAL A 126 -5.91 -2.76 2.49
CA VAL A 126 -6.55 -1.45 2.62
C VAL A 126 -6.52 -0.60 1.35
N PHE A 127 -5.60 -0.91 0.42
CA PHE A 127 -5.25 0.03 -0.65
C PHE A 127 -6.40 0.20 -1.65
N HIS A 128 -6.94 -0.88 -2.23
CA HIS A 128 -7.99 -0.75 -3.23
C HIS A 128 -9.25 -0.03 -2.71
N PRO A 129 -9.82 -0.38 -1.52
CA PRO A 129 -11.00 0.31 -1.01
C PRO A 129 -10.73 1.80 -0.71
N ALA A 130 -9.60 2.13 -0.10
CA ALA A 130 -9.27 3.51 0.25
C ALA A 130 -8.94 4.36 -0.99
N ASP A 131 -8.19 3.81 -1.95
CA ASP A 131 -7.80 4.50 -3.19
C ASP A 131 -9.03 4.83 -4.04
N TYR A 132 -9.96 3.87 -4.18
CA TYR A 132 -11.19 4.07 -4.94
C TYR A 132 -12.13 5.06 -4.24
N SER A 133 -12.22 5.01 -2.90
CA SER A 133 -12.96 6.00 -2.12
C SER A 133 -12.42 7.41 -2.34
N ILE A 134 -11.10 7.60 -2.29
CA ILE A 134 -10.45 8.89 -2.55
C ILE A 134 -10.75 9.38 -3.97
N PHE A 135 -10.56 8.53 -4.98
CA PHE A 135 -10.79 8.93 -6.37
C PHE A 135 -12.24 9.34 -6.60
N ASN A 136 -13.20 8.53 -6.17
CA ASN A 136 -14.61 8.82 -6.37
C ASN A 136 -15.09 10.05 -5.58
N ALA A 137 -14.48 10.36 -4.43
CA ALA A 137 -14.85 11.52 -3.62
C ALA A 137 -14.17 12.82 -4.05
N ARG A 138 -12.97 12.75 -4.67
CA ARG A 138 -12.09 13.93 -4.79
C ARG A 138 -11.63 14.25 -6.20
N VAL A 139 -11.65 13.30 -7.12
CA VAL A 139 -11.24 13.51 -8.51
C VAL A 139 -12.46 13.88 -9.34
N ASP A 140 -12.32 14.86 -10.22
CA ASP A 140 -13.38 15.25 -11.16
C ASP A 140 -13.85 14.03 -11.98
N PRO A 141 -15.18 13.78 -12.09
CA PRO A 141 -15.72 12.66 -12.85
C PRO A 141 -15.16 12.53 -14.28
N ARG A 142 -14.83 13.66 -14.94
CA ARG A 142 -14.24 13.69 -16.29
C ARG A 142 -12.79 13.16 -16.34
N ARG A 143 -12.15 13.01 -15.19
CA ARG A 143 -10.75 12.56 -15.02
C ARG A 143 -10.63 11.22 -14.30
N LEU A 144 -11.71 10.62 -13.81
CA LEU A 144 -11.69 9.31 -13.15
C LEU A 144 -11.03 8.21 -13.99
N GLY A 145 -11.34 8.14 -15.29
CA GLY A 145 -10.69 7.16 -16.18
C GLY A 145 -9.17 7.30 -16.22
N ARG A 146 -8.63 8.54 -16.16
CA ARG A 146 -7.19 8.78 -16.06
C ARG A 146 -6.62 8.40 -14.70
N ALA A 147 -7.37 8.66 -13.62
CA ALA A 147 -6.98 8.28 -12.27
C ALA A 147 -6.84 6.74 -12.13
N TYR A 148 -7.85 5.99 -12.57
CA TYR A 148 -7.80 4.53 -12.58
C TYR A 148 -6.72 3.98 -13.52
N GLY A 149 -6.53 4.60 -14.69
CA GLY A 149 -5.44 4.22 -15.61
C GLY A 149 -4.05 4.41 -14.98
N ALA A 150 -3.80 5.57 -14.35
CA ALA A 150 -2.55 5.85 -13.65
C ALA A 150 -2.33 4.89 -12.48
N HIS A 151 -3.39 4.57 -11.73
CA HIS A 151 -3.36 3.60 -10.64
C HIS A 151 -2.93 2.22 -11.14
N SER A 152 -3.59 1.65 -12.15
CA SER A 152 -3.21 0.36 -12.74
C SER A 152 -1.78 0.33 -13.27
N MET A 153 -1.34 1.43 -13.89
CA MET A 153 0.03 1.55 -14.41
C MET A 153 1.06 1.61 -13.27
N SER A 154 0.75 2.32 -12.18
CA SER A 154 1.62 2.39 -11.00
C SER A 154 1.76 1.05 -10.28
N GLY A 155 0.67 0.26 -10.17
CA GLY A 155 0.73 -1.09 -9.61
C GLY A 155 1.58 -2.03 -10.47
N SER A 156 1.39 -1.96 -11.79
CA SER A 156 2.20 -2.72 -12.76
C SER A 156 3.69 -2.37 -12.66
N LEU A 157 4.01 -1.09 -12.52
CA LEU A 157 5.39 -0.64 -12.33
C LEU A 157 5.97 -1.16 -11.00
N GLY A 158 5.16 -1.23 -9.94
CA GLY A 158 5.53 -1.84 -8.67
C GLY A 158 6.00 -3.28 -8.84
N TRP A 159 5.22 -4.09 -9.55
CA TRP A 159 5.60 -5.46 -9.87
C TRP A 159 6.88 -5.57 -10.70
N VAL A 160 7.04 -4.73 -11.72
CA VAL A 160 8.21 -4.76 -12.60
C VAL A 160 9.49 -4.37 -11.85
N LEU A 161 9.42 -3.34 -11.00
CA LEU A 161 10.61 -2.81 -10.31
C LEU A 161 11.03 -3.63 -9.09
N ALA A 162 10.10 -4.35 -8.44
CA ALA A 162 10.41 -5.11 -7.22
C ALA A 162 11.55 -6.13 -7.39
N PRO A 163 11.53 -7.05 -8.38
CA PRO A 163 12.61 -8.00 -8.57
C PRO A 163 13.95 -7.33 -8.91
N VAL A 164 13.92 -6.24 -9.69
CA VAL A 164 15.13 -5.50 -10.09
C VAL A 164 15.79 -4.86 -8.87
N VAL A 165 15.01 -4.14 -8.06
CA VAL A 165 15.51 -3.45 -6.86
C VAL A 165 15.97 -4.45 -5.81
N VAL A 166 15.13 -5.43 -5.46
CA VAL A 166 15.44 -6.41 -4.41
C VAL A 166 16.59 -7.32 -4.83
N GLY A 167 16.63 -7.76 -6.09
CA GLY A 167 17.72 -8.57 -6.62
C GLY A 167 19.06 -7.82 -6.58
N SER A 168 19.08 -6.56 -7.04
CA SER A 168 20.30 -5.73 -7.03
C SER A 168 20.81 -5.49 -5.60
N LEU A 169 19.92 -5.14 -4.67
CA LEU A 169 20.28 -4.97 -3.27
C LEU A 169 20.74 -6.27 -2.62
N THR A 170 20.14 -7.40 -3.00
CA THR A 170 20.53 -8.73 -2.49
C THR A 170 21.94 -9.09 -2.93
N VAL A 171 22.31 -8.82 -4.19
CA VAL A 171 23.67 -9.06 -4.69
C VAL A 171 24.69 -8.16 -3.97
N ALA A 172 24.34 -6.90 -3.71
CA ALA A 172 25.25 -5.94 -3.09
C ALA A 172 25.42 -6.12 -1.58
N PHE A 173 24.35 -6.45 -0.84
CA PHE A 173 24.30 -6.37 0.62
C PHE A 173 23.71 -7.62 1.31
N GLY A 174 23.27 -8.62 0.54
CA GLY A 174 22.54 -9.78 1.05
C GLY A 174 21.03 -9.52 1.20
N TRP A 175 20.24 -10.59 1.12
CA TRP A 175 18.79 -10.49 1.04
C TRP A 175 18.15 -9.93 2.32
N ARG A 176 18.75 -10.20 3.50
CA ARG A 176 18.26 -9.70 4.78
C ARG A 176 18.28 -8.17 4.81
N VAL A 177 19.42 -7.59 4.46
CA VAL A 177 19.59 -6.13 4.36
C VAL A 177 18.68 -5.56 3.28
N ALA A 178 18.60 -6.22 2.11
CA ALA A 178 17.73 -5.79 1.02
C ALA A 178 16.27 -5.67 1.47
N VAL A 179 15.68 -6.77 1.96
CA VAL A 179 14.28 -6.87 2.37
C VAL A 179 13.98 -5.93 3.54
N THR A 180 14.85 -5.89 4.56
CA THR A 180 14.65 -4.99 5.70
C THR A 180 14.68 -3.53 5.29
N SER A 181 15.61 -3.13 4.41
CA SER A 181 15.75 -1.75 3.95
C SER A 181 14.55 -1.31 3.10
N VAL A 182 14.08 -2.13 2.15
CA VAL A 182 12.88 -1.77 1.36
C VAL A 182 11.62 -1.72 2.22
N GLY A 183 11.49 -2.59 3.22
CA GLY A 183 10.38 -2.54 4.19
C GLY A 183 10.39 -1.25 5.00
N ALA A 184 11.55 -0.86 5.54
CA ALA A 184 11.73 0.36 6.31
C ALA A 184 11.41 1.64 5.50
N ALA A 185 11.75 1.66 4.21
CA ALA A 185 11.38 2.76 3.31
C ALA A 185 9.85 2.94 3.18
N GLY A 186 9.08 1.85 3.30
CA GLY A 186 7.62 1.88 3.33
C GLY A 186 7.06 2.59 4.55
N VAL A 187 7.67 2.38 5.72
CA VAL A 187 7.27 3.07 6.96
C VAL A 187 7.53 4.58 6.85
N VAL A 188 8.66 4.98 6.26
CA VAL A 188 8.94 6.40 5.97
C VAL A 188 7.89 6.98 5.02
N THR A 189 7.52 6.22 3.98
CA THR A 189 6.48 6.64 3.04
C THR A 189 5.10 6.72 3.69
N ALA A 190 4.79 5.84 4.64
CA ALA A 190 3.56 5.89 5.43
C ALA A 190 3.49 7.17 6.27
N LEU A 191 4.61 7.57 6.90
CA LEU A 191 4.69 8.84 7.62
C LEU A 191 4.47 10.04 6.68
N PHE A 192 5.01 10.00 5.46
CA PHE A 192 4.75 11.01 4.45
C PHE A 192 3.26 11.05 4.04
N LEU A 193 2.66 9.89 3.73
CA LEU A 193 1.23 9.78 3.37
C LEU A 193 0.31 10.26 4.48
N SER A 194 0.65 9.98 5.74
CA SER A 194 -0.14 10.45 6.89
C SER A 194 -0.22 11.98 6.97
N ARG A 195 0.72 12.71 6.35
CA ARG A 195 0.72 14.18 6.29
C ARG A 195 -0.02 14.75 5.08
N GLN A 196 -0.45 13.92 4.13
CA GLN A 196 -1.10 14.37 2.89
C GLN A 196 -2.59 14.66 3.08
N ARG A 197 -2.95 15.79 3.71
CA ARG A 197 -4.36 16.23 3.90
C ARG A 197 -5.19 16.31 2.61
N ALA A 198 -4.54 16.32 1.45
CA ALA A 198 -5.21 16.20 0.15
C ALA A 198 -6.05 14.91 0.03
N LEU A 199 -5.74 13.87 0.80
CA LEU A 199 -6.44 12.59 0.82
C LEU A 199 -7.61 12.51 1.80
N ASP A 200 -7.86 13.55 2.62
CA ASP A 200 -9.00 13.52 3.54
C ASP A 200 -10.31 13.50 2.74
N ALA A 201 -11.19 12.53 3.01
CA ALA A 201 -12.59 12.63 2.62
C ALA A 201 -13.21 13.74 3.48
N GLY A 202 -13.84 14.73 2.83
CA GLY A 202 -14.31 15.94 3.49
C GLY A 202 -15.52 15.73 4.39
#